data_AF-A0AAU7HCC4-F1
#
_entry.id   AF-A0AAU7HCC4-F1
#
_cell.length_a   1.000
_cell.length_b   1.000
_cell.length_c   1.000
_cell.angle_alpha   90.00
_cell.angle_beta   90.00
_cell.angle_gamma   90.00
#
_symmetry.space_group_name_H-M   'P 1'
#
loop_
_entity.id
_entity.type
_entity.pdbx_description
1 polymer ?
#
loop_
_entity_poly.entity_id
_entity_poly.type
_entity_poly.pdbx_seq_one_letter_code
_entity_poly.pdbx_strand_id
1 'polypeptide(L)'
;MDRTPCGPQAEVVGRAHKKVTFFSRRHEHKKILKKNANALVSSEKSVWIPVVCVAGGVDMNPIITAHQEIVIENSVRYIELLKSEASKILDEYWEAWKARNQLISQTTYANGGRFIPGRFAPVLRKVGPSQKLTIVWKDFSPRFKNKIEHHGVVVKPKLGGYSVSCFKNALDWELEMIQETENKIKPIRDLLAEFHQRKLADIKRL
;
A
#
# COMPACT_ATOMS: atom_id res chain seq x y z
N MET A 1 -29.76 -8.69 37.84
CA MET A 1 -30.44 -9.15 36.60
C MET A 1 -29.58 -10.24 36.01
N ASP A 2 -30.04 -11.48 36.12
CA ASP A 2 -29.30 -12.67 35.69
C ASP A 2 -29.30 -12.79 34.16
N ARG A 3 -28.12 -12.92 33.57
CA ARG A 3 -27.93 -13.17 32.14
C ARG A 3 -27.92 -14.68 31.92
N THR A 4 -28.98 -15.22 31.34
CA THR A 4 -29.08 -16.64 31.00
C THR A 4 -28.71 -16.85 29.52
N PRO A 5 -27.83 -17.81 29.16
CA PRO A 5 -27.55 -18.12 27.77
C PRO A 5 -28.75 -18.83 27.13
N CYS A 6 -29.21 -18.38 25.96
CA CYS A 6 -30.24 -19.04 25.18
C CYS A 6 -29.61 -19.55 23.86
N GLY A 7 -29.77 -20.83 23.53
CA GLY A 7 -29.44 -21.34 22.18
C GLY A 7 -30.43 -20.81 21.12
N PRO A 8 -30.32 -21.17 19.82
CA PRO A 8 -29.23 -21.82 19.09
C PRO A 8 -28.19 -20.81 18.57
N GLN A 9 -27.05 -21.34 18.13
CA GLN A 9 -25.81 -20.62 17.84
C GLN A 9 -25.86 -19.95 16.46
N ALA A 10 -25.34 -18.71 16.35
CA ALA A 10 -25.19 -18.02 15.08
C ALA A 10 -23.73 -18.14 14.59
N GLU A 11 -23.52 -18.81 13.46
CA GLU A 11 -22.23 -18.87 12.78
C GLU A 11 -22.14 -17.71 11.77
N VAL A 12 -21.29 -16.73 12.03
CA VAL A 12 -21.06 -15.62 11.09
C VAL A 12 -19.86 -15.97 10.20
N VAL A 13 -20.13 -16.44 8.99
CA VAL A 13 -19.10 -16.67 7.97
C VAL A 13 -18.73 -15.34 7.32
N GLY A 14 -17.52 -14.85 7.56
CA GLY A 14 -16.99 -13.66 6.88
C GLY A 14 -16.71 -13.94 5.40
N ARG A 15 -17.71 -13.76 4.52
CA ARG A 15 -17.47 -13.74 3.07
C ARG A 15 -16.80 -12.42 2.67
N ALA A 16 -15.55 -12.51 2.22
CA ALA A 16 -14.90 -11.40 1.53
C ALA A 16 -15.68 -11.05 0.25
N HIS A 17 -16.32 -9.88 0.22
CA HIS A 17 -16.98 -9.38 -0.98
C HIS A 17 -15.97 -8.79 -1.97
N LYS A 18 -16.21 -9.11 -3.25
CA LYS A 18 -15.52 -8.75 -4.50
C LYS A 18 -14.16 -9.41 -4.76
N LYS A 19 -14.21 -10.45 -5.62
CA LYS A 19 -13.15 -10.77 -6.59
C LYS A 19 -12.82 -9.49 -7.37
N VAL A 20 -11.68 -8.87 -7.11
CA VAL A 20 -11.07 -7.91 -8.05
C VAL A 20 -10.40 -8.74 -9.14
N THR A 21 -11.14 -9.07 -10.18
CA THR A 21 -10.56 -9.58 -11.42
C THR A 21 -9.89 -8.42 -12.15
N PHE A 22 -8.56 -8.42 -12.19
CA PHE A 22 -7.81 -7.62 -13.14
C PHE A 22 -8.14 -8.12 -14.56
N PHE A 23 -9.06 -7.46 -15.25
CA PHE A 23 -9.21 -7.60 -16.70
C PHE A 23 -8.34 -6.55 -17.39
N SER A 24 -7.15 -6.96 -17.81
CA SER A 24 -6.39 -6.21 -18.80
C SER A 24 -7.01 -6.48 -20.17
N ARG A 25 -7.68 -5.48 -20.76
CA ARG A 25 -8.08 -5.51 -22.18
C ARG A 25 -6.83 -5.28 -23.02
N ARG A 26 -6.32 -6.34 -23.67
CA ARG A 26 -5.88 -6.32 -25.08
C ARG A 26 -5.62 -7.74 -25.58
N HIS A 27 -5.96 -7.92 -26.85
CA HIS A 27 -6.06 -9.17 -27.59
C HIS A 27 -4.76 -9.99 -27.62
N GLU A 28 -4.97 -11.30 -27.49
CA GLU A 28 -4.30 -12.42 -28.18
C GLU A 28 -2.78 -12.42 -28.29
N HIS A 29 -2.15 -13.33 -27.55
CA HIS A 29 -1.37 -14.43 -28.13
C HIS A 29 -1.31 -15.60 -27.15
N LYS A 30 -1.87 -16.74 -27.56
CA LYS A 30 -1.81 -18.02 -26.84
C LYS A 30 -0.34 -18.43 -26.65
N LYS A 31 0.13 -18.54 -25.40
CA LYS A 31 1.17 -19.50 -24.99
C LYS A 31 1.05 -19.77 -23.49
N ILE A 32 1.12 -21.07 -23.19
CA ILE A 32 0.87 -21.73 -21.91
C ILE A 32 1.77 -21.15 -20.82
N LEU A 33 1.21 -20.47 -19.82
CA LEU A 33 1.92 -20.11 -18.60
C LEU A 33 1.28 -20.81 -17.41
N LYS A 34 2.09 -21.63 -16.72
CA LYS A 34 1.78 -22.30 -15.46
C LYS A 34 1.11 -21.31 -14.49
N LYS A 35 -0.12 -21.62 -14.07
CA LYS A 35 -0.80 -20.96 -12.95
C LYS A 35 0.00 -21.19 -11.68
N ASN A 36 0.87 -20.25 -11.31
CA ASN A 36 1.26 -20.08 -9.92
C ASN A 36 0.08 -19.40 -9.20
N ALA A 37 -0.87 -20.25 -8.79
CA ALA A 37 -1.89 -19.88 -7.84
C ALA A 37 -1.22 -19.66 -6.48
N ASN A 38 -0.70 -18.46 -6.23
CA ASN A 38 -0.40 -18.05 -4.87
C ASN A 38 -1.74 -17.90 -4.16
N ALA A 39 -2.05 -18.93 -3.38
CA ALA A 39 -3.22 -19.09 -2.57
C ALA A 39 -3.43 -17.84 -1.70
N LEU A 40 -4.49 -17.10 -2.01
CA LEU A 40 -5.12 -16.21 -1.05
C LEU A 40 -5.75 -17.15 0.00
N VAL A 41 -5.01 -17.43 1.07
CA VAL A 41 -5.50 -18.20 2.20
C VAL A 41 -6.69 -17.43 2.78
N SER A 42 -7.90 -17.80 2.35
CA SER A 42 -9.10 -17.49 3.10
C SER A 42 -9.06 -18.34 4.36
N SER A 43 -8.40 -17.80 5.39
CA SER A 43 -8.63 -18.29 6.75
C SER A 43 -10.07 -17.92 7.08
N GLU A 44 -10.99 -18.86 6.84
CA GLU A 44 -12.32 -18.85 7.43
C GLU A 44 -12.12 -18.99 8.94
N LYS A 45 -11.95 -17.87 9.63
CA LYS A 45 -12.08 -17.83 11.09
C LYS A 45 -13.57 -17.86 11.38
N SER A 46 -14.10 -19.01 11.79
CA SER A 46 -15.37 -19.05 12.49
C SER A 46 -15.17 -18.46 13.88
N VAL A 47 -15.89 -17.37 14.17
CA VAL A 47 -15.87 -16.73 15.50
C VAL A 47 -17.18 -17.08 16.18
N TRP A 48 -17.09 -17.73 17.34
CA TRP A 48 -18.24 -18.09 18.15
C TRP A 48 -18.68 -16.87 18.97
N ILE A 49 -19.90 -16.38 18.73
CA ILE A 49 -20.44 -15.19 19.39
C ILE A 49 -21.60 -15.63 20.29
N PRO A 50 -21.51 -15.46 21.62
CA PRO A 50 -22.61 -15.77 22.51
C PRO A 50 -23.76 -14.79 22.28
N VAL A 51 -24.93 -15.31 21.91
CA VAL A 51 -26.17 -14.54 21.78
C VAL A 51 -26.78 -14.37 23.17
N VAL A 52 -26.98 -13.13 23.61
CA VAL A 52 -27.54 -12.81 24.92
C VAL A 52 -28.97 -12.31 24.75
N CYS A 53 -29.91 -12.84 25.51
CA CYS A 53 -31.29 -12.33 25.55
C CYS A 53 -31.42 -11.30 26.67
N VAL A 54 -32.00 -10.13 26.36
CA VAL A 54 -32.26 -9.06 27.34
C VAL A 54 -33.71 -8.60 27.18
N ALA A 55 -34.47 -8.61 28.27
CA ALA A 55 -35.87 -8.15 28.32
C ALA A 55 -36.82 -8.78 27.28
N GLY A 56 -36.61 -10.06 26.94
CA GLY A 56 -37.44 -10.79 25.97
C GLY A 56 -37.04 -10.59 24.49
N GLY A 57 -35.98 -9.84 24.21
CA GLY A 57 -35.40 -9.68 22.87
C GLY A 57 -33.94 -10.18 22.78
N VAL A 58 -33.47 -10.37 21.55
CA VAL A 58 -32.07 -10.74 21.26
C VAL A 58 -31.20 -9.47 21.26
N ASP A 59 -30.14 -9.44 22.08
CA ASP A 59 -29.14 -8.39 22.03
C ASP A 59 -28.20 -8.64 20.83
N MET A 60 -28.33 -7.78 19.81
CA MET A 60 -27.52 -7.85 18.59
C MET A 60 -26.14 -7.20 18.74
N ASN A 61 -25.89 -6.44 19.81
CA ASN A 61 -24.63 -5.70 19.99
C ASN A 61 -23.39 -6.60 19.91
N PRO A 62 -23.34 -7.78 20.58
CA PRO A 62 -22.18 -8.68 20.48
C PRO A 62 -21.89 -9.13 19.03
N ILE A 63 -22.94 -9.34 18.23
CA ILE A 63 -22.81 -9.75 16.83
C ILE A 63 -22.27 -8.60 15.98
N ILE A 64 -22.77 -7.38 16.21
CA ILE A 64 -22.34 -6.18 15.50
C ILE A 64 -20.87 -5.87 15.80
N THR A 65 -20.48 -5.90 17.08
CA THR A 65 -19.09 -5.66 17.51
C THR A 65 -18.14 -6.68 16.90
N ALA A 66 -18.44 -7.98 17.00
CA ALA A 66 -17.59 -9.03 16.42
C ALA A 66 -17.46 -8.90 14.90
N HIS A 67 -18.54 -8.53 14.20
CA HIS A 67 -18.48 -8.26 12.77
C HIS A 67 -17.55 -7.08 12.44
N GLN A 68 -17.65 -5.98 13.20
CA GLN A 68 -16.80 -4.80 13.03
C GLN A 68 -15.32 -5.12 13.27
N GLU A 69 -15.01 -5.91 14.29
CA GLU A 69 -13.65 -6.38 14.57
C GLU A 69 -13.07 -7.19 13.40
N ILE A 70 -13.84 -8.10 12.82
CA ILE A 70 -13.44 -8.89 11.64
C ILE A 70 -13.16 -7.97 10.43
N VAL A 71 -14.00 -6.96 10.20
CA VAL A 71 -13.82 -6.00 9.11
C VAL A 71 -12.54 -5.16 9.30
N ILE A 72 -12.24 -4.75 10.54
CA ILE A 72 -11.00 -4.05 10.89
C ILE A 72 -9.79 -4.96 10.68
N GLU A 73 -9.84 -6.22 11.15
CA GLU A 73 -8.77 -7.21 10.92
C GLU A 73 -8.48 -7.38 9.42
N ASN A 74 -9.53 -7.54 8.61
CA ASN A 74 -9.39 -7.70 7.17
C ASN A 74 -8.75 -6.45 6.53
N SER A 75 -9.16 -5.26 6.95
CA SER A 75 -8.55 -4.00 6.49
C SER A 75 -7.05 -3.93 6.82
N VAL A 76 -6.65 -4.38 8.00
CA VAL A 76 -5.23 -4.46 8.39
C VAL A 76 -4.47 -5.45 7.51
N ARG A 77 -5.04 -6.64 7.24
CA ARG A 77 -4.42 -7.64 6.36
C ARG A 77 -4.23 -7.11 4.93
N TYR A 78 -5.24 -6.43 4.37
CA TYR A 78 -5.12 -5.84 3.04
C TYR A 78 -4.06 -4.73 2.98
N ILE A 79 -3.95 -3.89 4.01
CA ILE A 79 -2.88 -2.88 4.08
C ILE A 79 -1.49 -3.53 4.09
N GLU A 80 -1.31 -4.63 4.81
CA GLU A 80 -0.01 -5.33 4.86
C GLU A 80 0.31 -6.03 3.53
N LEU A 81 -0.69 -6.60 2.85
CA LEU A 81 -0.53 -7.14 1.50
C LEU A 81 -0.08 -6.05 0.51
N LEU A 82 -0.78 -4.91 0.48
CA LEU A 82 -0.43 -3.78 -0.37
C LEU A 82 0.95 -3.21 -0.06
N LYS A 83 1.34 -3.18 1.21
CA LYS A 83 2.70 -2.82 1.63
C LYS A 83 3.73 -3.78 1.05
N SER A 84 3.49 -5.09 1.11
CA SER A 84 4.41 -6.09 0.58
C SER A 84 4.56 -6.00 -0.94
N GLU A 85 3.46 -5.71 -1.65
CA GLU A 85 3.46 -5.51 -3.10
C GLU A 85 4.17 -4.21 -3.49
N ALA A 86 3.90 -3.12 -2.77
CA ALA A 86 4.62 -1.87 -2.94
C ALA A 86 6.12 -2.07 -2.73
N SER A 87 6.53 -2.72 -1.63
CA SER A 87 7.94 -2.96 -1.31
C SER A 87 8.69 -3.63 -2.48
N LYS A 88 8.11 -4.65 -3.12
CA LYS A 88 8.75 -5.29 -4.29
C LYS A 88 9.00 -4.30 -5.43
N ILE A 89 8.00 -3.49 -5.77
CA ILE A 89 8.12 -2.49 -6.84
C ILE A 89 9.16 -1.42 -6.48
N LEU A 90 9.19 -0.99 -5.21
CA LEU A 90 10.16 -0.02 -4.72
C LEU A 90 11.58 -0.61 -4.75
N ASP A 91 11.77 -1.85 -4.32
CA ASP A 91 13.08 -2.52 -4.31
C ASP A 91 13.60 -2.69 -5.74
N GLU A 92 12.74 -3.12 -6.68
CA GLU A 92 13.07 -3.17 -8.11
C GLU A 92 13.52 -1.80 -8.65
N TYR A 93 12.81 -0.73 -8.30
CA TYR A 93 13.21 0.63 -8.66
C TYR A 93 14.58 0.99 -8.09
N TRP A 94 14.80 0.71 -6.80
CA TRP A 94 16.06 1.03 -6.12
C TRP A 94 17.24 0.30 -6.73
N GLU A 95 17.11 -0.98 -7.08
CA GLU A 95 18.17 -1.74 -7.73
C GLU A 95 18.48 -1.19 -9.12
N ALA A 96 17.45 -0.94 -9.95
CA ALA A 96 17.64 -0.36 -11.27
C ALA A 96 18.28 1.04 -11.22
N TRP A 97 17.84 1.87 -10.28
CA TRP A 97 18.33 3.22 -10.09
C TRP A 97 19.79 3.23 -9.62
N LYS A 98 20.15 2.36 -8.66
CA LYS A 98 21.55 2.18 -8.21
C LYS A 98 22.46 1.67 -9.33
N ALA A 99 22.02 0.66 -10.07
CA ALA A 99 22.79 0.10 -11.19
C ALA A 99 23.04 1.15 -12.27
N ARG A 100 22.02 1.96 -12.60
CA ARG A 100 22.15 3.05 -13.58
C ARG A 100 23.09 4.14 -13.09
N ASN A 101 22.99 4.55 -11.81
CA ASN A 101 23.93 5.50 -11.22
C ASN A 101 25.37 4.98 -11.19
N GLN A 102 25.58 3.68 -10.95
CA GLN A 102 26.89 3.05 -11.01
C GLN A 102 27.47 3.05 -12.42
N LEU A 103 26.65 2.79 -13.45
CA LEU A 103 27.09 2.89 -14.84
C LEU A 103 27.45 4.34 -15.21
N ILE A 104 26.63 5.31 -14.80
CA ILE A 104 26.89 6.73 -15.02
C ILE A 104 28.18 7.15 -14.32
N SER A 105 28.44 6.71 -13.08
CA SER A 105 29.66 7.06 -12.37
C SER A 105 30.90 6.52 -13.10
N GLN A 106 30.90 5.23 -13.46
CA GLN A 106 32.01 4.60 -14.18
C GLN A 106 32.33 5.30 -15.50
N THR A 107 31.30 5.59 -16.31
CA THR A 107 31.46 6.26 -17.61
C THR A 107 31.88 7.72 -17.45
N THR A 108 31.34 8.44 -16.47
CA THR A 108 31.63 9.87 -16.28
C THR A 108 33.04 10.09 -15.76
N TYR A 109 33.50 9.28 -14.80
CA TYR A 109 34.87 9.37 -14.28
C TYR A 109 35.91 8.97 -15.33
N ALA A 110 35.63 7.94 -16.13
CA ALA A 110 36.50 7.55 -17.25
C ALA A 110 36.70 8.67 -18.27
N ASN A 111 35.67 9.52 -18.45
CA ASN A 111 35.69 10.64 -19.39
C ASN A 111 36.11 11.98 -18.75
N GLY A 112 36.55 11.99 -17.48
CA GLY A 112 36.94 13.23 -16.76
C GLY A 112 35.79 14.20 -16.47
N GLY A 113 34.54 13.75 -16.60
CA GLY A 113 33.34 14.56 -16.42
C GLY A 113 32.91 14.68 -14.95
N ARG A 114 31.91 15.54 -14.71
CA ARG A 114 31.26 15.67 -13.39
C ARG A 114 30.12 14.66 -13.26
N PHE A 115 30.20 13.79 -12.27
CA PHE A 115 29.13 12.83 -11.96
C PHE A 115 27.85 13.55 -11.51
N ILE A 116 26.75 13.31 -12.23
CA ILE A 116 25.41 13.78 -11.88
C ILE A 116 24.56 12.55 -11.59
N PRO A 117 24.33 12.21 -10.31
CA PRO A 117 23.49 11.07 -9.95
C PRO A 117 22.01 11.36 -10.20
N GLY A 118 21.22 10.30 -10.31
CA GLY A 118 19.78 10.36 -10.07
C GLY A 118 19.49 10.98 -8.69
N ARG A 119 18.33 11.62 -8.57
CA ARG A 119 17.92 12.41 -7.40
C ARG A 119 16.68 11.84 -6.72
N PHE A 120 15.80 11.18 -7.44
CA PHE A 120 14.45 10.86 -6.97
C PHE A 120 14.25 9.37 -6.79
N ALA A 121 13.66 8.99 -5.66
CA ALA A 121 13.22 7.62 -5.43
C ALA A 121 11.93 7.57 -4.59
N PRO A 122 11.07 6.56 -4.84
CA PRO A 122 9.89 6.34 -4.04
C PRO A 122 10.26 5.68 -2.71
N VAL A 123 9.51 5.99 -1.65
CA VAL A 123 9.65 5.37 -0.33
C VAL A 123 8.28 5.12 0.30
N LEU A 124 8.19 4.04 1.07
CA LEU A 124 7.08 3.84 1.99
C LEU A 124 7.24 4.77 3.20
N ARG A 125 6.17 5.48 3.56
CA ARG A 125 6.16 6.42 4.68
C ARG A 125 4.89 6.25 5.50
N LYS A 126 5.05 6.27 6.82
CA LYS A 126 3.96 6.45 7.77
C LYS A 126 3.76 7.95 8.04
N VAL A 127 2.52 8.43 7.93
CA VAL A 127 2.16 9.84 8.04
C VAL A 127 1.20 10.06 9.19
N GLY A 128 1.53 11.04 10.04
CA GLY A 128 0.69 11.48 11.14
C GLY A 128 0.60 10.49 12.32
N PRO A 129 -0.16 10.85 13.36
CA PRO A 129 -0.31 10.03 14.56
C PRO A 129 -1.04 8.71 14.28
N SER A 130 -1.93 8.68 13.28
CA SER A 130 -2.64 7.46 12.86
C SER A 130 -1.76 6.45 12.11
N GLN A 131 -0.46 6.77 11.92
CA GLN A 131 0.51 5.93 11.22
C GLN A 131 0.01 5.52 9.82
N LYS A 132 -0.66 6.44 9.10
CA LYS A 132 -1.17 6.19 7.75
C LYS A 132 -0.02 5.81 6.82
N LEU A 133 -0.04 4.57 6.32
CA LEU A 133 0.95 4.12 5.35
C LEU A 133 0.63 4.66 3.96
N THR A 134 1.62 5.23 3.29
CA THR A 134 1.51 5.74 1.92
C THR A 134 2.86 5.64 1.21
N ILE A 135 2.84 5.69 -0.12
CA ILE A 135 4.04 5.77 -0.94
C ILE A 135 4.26 7.23 -1.32
N VAL A 136 5.46 7.76 -1.09
CA VAL A 136 5.84 9.14 -1.42
C VAL A 136 7.14 9.17 -2.19
N TRP A 137 7.31 10.18 -3.05
CA TRP A 137 8.59 10.44 -3.70
C TRP A 137 9.47 11.33 -2.83
N LYS A 138 10.78 11.07 -2.84
CA LYS A 138 11.78 11.88 -2.14
C LYS A 138 12.87 12.34 -3.10
N ASP A 139 13.33 13.57 -2.90
CA ASP A 139 14.54 14.16 -3.47
C ASP A 139 15.71 13.88 -2.52
N PHE A 140 16.61 13.00 -2.95
CA PHE A 140 17.83 12.58 -2.24
C PHE A 140 19.02 13.49 -2.50
N SER A 141 18.81 14.58 -3.24
CA SER A 141 19.89 15.53 -3.51
C SER A 141 20.41 16.15 -2.22
N PRO A 142 21.73 16.35 -2.13
CA PRO A 142 22.35 16.93 -0.96
C PRO A 142 21.83 18.35 -0.76
N ARG A 143 21.31 18.63 0.44
CA ARG A 143 20.92 19.97 0.85
C ARG A 143 21.70 20.35 2.09
N PHE A 144 22.43 21.45 2.00
CA PHE A 144 23.18 21.97 3.13
C PHE A 144 22.29 22.94 3.92
N LYS A 145 22.09 22.64 5.20
CA LYS A 145 21.51 23.57 6.17
C LYS A 145 22.43 23.61 7.39
N ASN A 146 22.86 24.81 7.79
CA ASN A 146 23.78 24.98 8.93
C ASN A 146 25.06 24.13 8.83
N LYS A 147 25.64 23.98 7.63
CA LYS A 147 26.79 23.11 7.35
C LYS A 147 26.56 21.60 7.58
N ILE A 148 25.31 21.19 7.80
CA ILE A 148 24.91 19.78 7.88
C ILE A 148 24.23 19.41 6.57
N GLU A 149 24.62 18.26 6.02
CA GLU A 149 24.05 17.70 4.81
C GLU A 149 22.76 16.91 5.13
N HIS A 150 21.68 17.25 4.45
CA HIS A 150 20.38 16.60 4.57
C HIS A 150 19.96 16.01 3.23
N HIS A 151 19.39 14.80 3.28
CA HIS A 151 18.85 14.10 2.12
C HIS A 151 17.39 13.70 2.34
N GLY A 152 16.67 13.44 1.26
CA GLY A 152 15.37 12.79 1.30
C GLY A 152 14.19 13.73 1.58
N VAL A 153 14.21 14.92 0.97
CA VAL A 153 13.09 15.88 1.05
C VAL A 153 11.90 15.31 0.30
N VAL A 154 10.73 15.31 0.93
CA VAL A 154 9.50 14.79 0.30
C VAL A 154 9.08 15.69 -0.86
N VAL A 155 8.91 15.09 -2.04
CA VAL A 155 8.35 15.74 -3.22
C VAL A 155 6.85 15.92 -3.01
N LYS A 156 6.36 17.16 -3.21
CA LYS A 156 4.92 17.44 -3.06
C LYS A 156 4.18 17.03 -4.35
N PRO A 157 3.14 16.20 -4.26
CA PRO A 157 2.28 15.92 -5.40
C PRO A 157 1.48 17.16 -5.79
N LYS A 158 1.02 17.21 -7.04
CA LYS A 158 0.05 18.21 -7.52
C LYS A 158 -1.39 17.70 -7.32
N LEU A 159 -2.38 18.51 -7.70
CA LEU A 159 -3.81 18.17 -7.56
C LEU A 159 -4.18 16.81 -8.19
N GLY A 160 -3.51 16.42 -9.27
CA GLY A 160 -3.69 15.12 -9.96
C GLY A 160 -2.71 14.01 -9.55
N GLY A 161 -1.92 14.20 -8.49
CA GLY A 161 -0.88 13.27 -8.06
C GLY A 161 0.52 13.66 -8.52
N TYR A 162 1.42 12.67 -8.63
CA TYR A 162 2.77 12.89 -9.15
C TYR A 162 2.72 12.87 -10.68
N SER A 163 3.33 13.89 -11.28
CA SER A 163 3.53 14.02 -12.71
C SER A 163 4.98 14.42 -12.96
N VAL A 164 5.43 14.36 -14.21
CA VAL A 164 6.78 14.80 -14.64
C VAL A 164 7.14 16.18 -14.06
N SER A 165 6.17 17.10 -14.05
CA SER A 165 6.33 18.46 -13.54
C SER A 165 6.58 18.57 -12.02
N CYS A 166 6.41 17.49 -11.26
CA CYS A 166 6.74 17.43 -9.83
C CYS A 166 8.24 17.24 -9.59
N PHE A 167 8.97 16.71 -10.58
CA PHE A 167 10.36 16.28 -10.47
C PHE A 167 11.29 17.30 -11.14
N LYS A 168 11.49 18.44 -10.48
CA LYS A 168 12.36 19.51 -10.98
C LYS A 168 13.81 19.03 -11.03
N ASN A 169 14.50 19.29 -12.14
CA ASN A 169 15.90 18.89 -12.36
C ASN A 169 16.13 17.37 -12.38
N ALA A 170 15.08 16.58 -12.62
CA ALA A 170 15.25 15.18 -12.95
C ALA A 170 15.89 15.04 -14.33
N LEU A 171 16.70 14.01 -14.50
CA LEU A 171 17.29 13.66 -15.79
C LEU A 171 16.25 12.92 -16.65
N ASP A 172 16.38 12.97 -17.98
CA ASP A 172 15.39 12.36 -18.88
C ASP A 172 15.20 10.86 -18.61
N TRP A 173 16.30 10.13 -18.38
CA TRP A 173 16.25 8.72 -18.02
C TRP A 173 15.58 8.46 -16.67
N GLU A 174 15.72 9.40 -15.74
CA GLU A 174 15.13 9.31 -14.42
C GLU A 174 13.62 9.57 -14.52
N LEU A 175 13.21 10.53 -15.35
CA LEU A 175 11.80 10.82 -15.63
C LEU A 175 11.07 9.63 -16.25
N GLU A 176 11.71 8.88 -17.14
CA GLU A 176 11.17 7.65 -17.72
C GLU A 176 10.92 6.59 -16.64
N MET A 177 11.95 6.27 -15.84
CA MET A 177 11.83 5.32 -14.73
C MET A 177 10.78 5.75 -13.68
N ILE A 178 10.72 7.04 -13.37
CA ILE A 178 9.73 7.62 -12.46
C ILE A 178 8.32 7.37 -13.00
N GLN A 179 8.07 7.65 -14.29
CA GLN A 179 6.74 7.50 -14.88
C GLN A 179 6.28 6.04 -14.89
N GLU A 180 7.15 5.13 -15.33
CA GLU A 180 6.87 3.69 -15.32
C GLU A 180 6.52 3.18 -13.93
N THR A 181 7.29 3.62 -12.93
CA THR A 181 7.10 3.22 -11.54
C THR A 181 5.87 3.86 -10.94
N GLU A 182 5.62 5.15 -11.20
CA GLU A 182 4.44 5.87 -10.75
C GLU A 182 3.15 5.20 -11.24
N ASN A 183 3.14 4.70 -12.49
CA ASN A 183 2.00 3.96 -13.03
C ASN A 183 1.70 2.67 -12.26
N LYS A 184 2.73 2.01 -11.71
CA LYS A 184 2.58 0.80 -10.88
C LYS A 184 2.16 1.14 -9.45
N ILE A 185 2.76 2.17 -8.84
CA ILE A 185 2.53 2.49 -7.41
C ILE A 185 1.29 3.35 -7.17
N LYS A 186 0.81 4.12 -8.17
CA LYS A 186 -0.40 4.95 -8.05
C LYS A 186 -1.63 4.15 -7.61
N PRO A 187 -2.03 3.04 -8.27
CA PRO A 187 -3.19 2.27 -7.83
C PRO A 187 -3.01 1.72 -6.40
N ILE A 188 -1.80 1.30 -6.02
CA ILE A 188 -1.50 0.82 -4.67
C ILE A 188 -1.65 1.97 -3.65
N ARG A 189 -1.19 3.18 -3.98
CA ARG A 189 -1.32 4.37 -3.13
C ARG A 189 -2.78 4.73 -2.89
N ASP A 190 -3.61 4.66 -3.93
CA ASP A 190 -5.05 4.96 -3.84
C ASP A 190 -5.75 3.91 -2.95
N LEU A 191 -5.47 2.62 -3.15
CA LEU A 191 -5.99 1.53 -2.32
C LEU A 191 -5.55 1.65 -0.85
N LEU A 192 -4.28 1.97 -0.60
CA LEU A 192 -3.78 2.21 0.76
C LEU A 192 -4.54 3.34 1.45
N ALA A 193 -4.88 4.41 0.73
CA ALA A 193 -5.67 5.51 1.27
C ALA A 193 -7.11 5.08 1.59
N GLU A 194 -7.74 4.33 0.69
CA GLU A 194 -9.11 3.80 0.84
C GLU A 194 -9.23 2.85 2.05
N PHE A 195 -8.37 1.83 2.15
CA PHE A 195 -8.38 0.89 3.26
C PHE A 195 -8.06 1.55 4.60
N HIS A 196 -7.16 2.54 4.62
CA HIS A 196 -6.90 3.30 5.83
C HIS A 196 -8.13 4.12 6.27
N GLN A 197 -8.81 4.78 5.35
CA GLN A 197 -10.03 5.54 5.65
C GLN A 197 -11.14 4.64 6.18
N ARG A 198 -11.38 3.48 5.53
CA ARG A 198 -12.36 2.49 6.00
C ARG A 198 -12.04 2.01 7.40
N LYS A 199 -10.78 1.59 7.65
CA LYS A 199 -10.34 1.16 8.97
C LYS A 199 -10.62 2.20 10.05
N LEU A 200 -10.32 3.48 9.78
CA LEU A 200 -10.60 4.55 10.74
C LEU A 200 -12.10 4.79 10.95
N ALA A 201 -12.92 4.65 9.91
CA ALA A 201 -14.36 4.78 10.02
C ALA A 201 -14.98 3.65 10.87
N ASP A 202 -14.50 2.42 10.69
CA ASP A 202 -14.98 1.26 11.43
C ASP A 202 -14.50 1.29 12.90
N ILE A 203 -13.28 1.75 13.17
CA ILE A 203 -12.79 1.96 14.55
C ILE A 203 -13.64 2.99 15.29
N LYS A 204 -14.15 4.03 14.62
CA LYS A 204 -15.00 5.06 15.25
C LYS A 204 -16.42 4.58 15.57
N ARG A 205 -16.83 3.43 15.01
CA ARG A 205 -18.17 2.85 15.18
C ARG A 205 -18.23 1.79 16.29
N LEU A 206 -17.06 1.37 16.79
CA LEU A 206 -16.89 0.60 18.01
C LEU A 206 -16.94 1.54 19.23
#